data_AF-A0A261U0S1-F1
#
_entry.id   AF-A0A261U0S1-F1
#
_cell.length_a   1.000
_cell.length_b   1.000
_cell.length_c   1.000
_cell.angle_alpha   90.00
_cell.angle_beta   90.00
_cell.angle_gamma   90.00
#
_symmetry.space_group_name_H-M   'P 1'
#
loop_
_entity.id
_entity.type
_entity.pdbx_description
1 polymer ?
#
loop_
_entity_poly.entity_id
_entity_poly.type
_entity_poly.pdbx_seq_one_letter_code
_entity_poly.pdbx_strand_id
1 'polypeptide(L)'
;MTNDPIDSFRPGVYRHYKGQQYLALGLARADETDETVVVYVRLYPRDGMPMNTRLLRIWNETVETDAGVVPRFAYVGPQSPA
;
A
#
# COMPACT_ATOMS: atom_id res chain seq x y z
N MET A 1 -17.58 13.21 -12.33
CA MET A 1 -16.34 12.46 -12.59
C MET A 1 -15.80 12.01 -11.25
N THR A 2 -16.29 10.89 -10.74
CA THR A 2 -15.76 10.27 -9.52
C THR A 2 -14.40 9.67 -9.87
N ASN A 3 -13.34 10.14 -9.21
CA ASN A 3 -12.01 9.60 -9.39
C ASN A 3 -12.01 8.14 -8.90
N ASP A 4 -11.76 7.18 -9.78
CA ASP A 4 -11.70 5.77 -9.39
C ASP A 4 -10.50 5.58 -8.44
N PRO A 5 -10.65 4.88 -7.30
CA PRO A 5 -9.52 4.49 -6.46
C PRO A 5 -8.37 3.83 -7.23
N ILE A 6 -8.67 3.14 -8.34
CA ILE A 6 -7.69 2.54 -9.24
C ILE A 6 -6.89 3.63 -9.96
N ASP A 7 -7.55 4.62 -10.55
CA ASP A 7 -6.91 5.70 -11.32
C ASP A 7 -6.03 6.62 -10.46
N SER A 8 -6.35 6.72 -9.17
CA SER A 8 -5.60 7.52 -8.20
C SER A 8 -4.43 6.78 -7.52
N PHE A 9 -4.27 5.48 -7.75
CA PHE A 9 -3.21 4.70 -7.15
C PHE A 9 -1.84 5.03 -7.77
N ARG A 10 -0.81 5.15 -6.93
CA ARG A 10 0.56 5.48 -7.34
C ARG A 10 1.54 4.41 -6.88
N PRO A 11 2.12 3.60 -7.79
CA PRO A 11 3.24 2.73 -7.43
C PRO A 11 4.40 3.53 -6.83
N GLY A 12 5.13 2.92 -5.90
CA GLY A 12 6.25 3.56 -5.21
C GLY A 12 6.34 3.19 -3.73
N VAL A 13 7.10 3.98 -2.98
CA VAL A 13 7.35 3.74 -1.56
C VAL A 13 6.21 4.31 -0.73
N TYR A 14 5.65 3.48 0.14
CA TYR A 14 4.68 3.86 1.15
C TYR A 14 5.22 3.61 2.54
N ARG A 15 4.84 4.45 3.50
CA ARG A 15 5.08 4.27 4.92
C ARG A 15 3.79 3.81 5.58
N HIS A 16 3.81 2.64 6.21
CA HIS A 16 2.71 2.20 7.05
C HIS A 16 2.65 3.08 8.31
N TYR A 17 1.47 3.30 8.86
CA TYR A 17 1.30 4.11 10.08
C TYR A 17 2.14 3.60 11.28
N LYS A 18 2.57 2.33 11.28
CA LYS A 18 3.51 1.74 12.24
C LYS A 18 5.00 2.02 11.94
N GLY A 19 5.31 2.97 11.05
CA GLY A 19 6.66 3.44 10.74
C GLY A 19 7.38 2.72 9.61
N GLN A 20 7.11 1.44 9.39
CA GLN A 20 7.82 0.65 8.38
C GLN A 20 7.48 1.04 6.93
N GLN A 21 8.47 0.91 6.05
CA GLN A 21 8.35 1.22 4.63
C GLN A 21 8.13 -0.02 3.77
N TYR A 22 7.38 0.17 2.69
CA TYR A 22 6.99 -0.84 1.73
C TYR A 22 7.03 -0.27 0.32
N LEU A 23 7.45 -1.07 -0.64
CA LEU A 23 7.36 -0.76 -2.06
C LEU A 23 6.06 -1.36 -2.61
N ALA A 24 5.10 -0.51 -2.97
CA ALA A 24 3.94 -0.88 -3.76
C ALA A 24 4.36 -1.00 -5.23
N LEU A 25 4.33 -2.23 -5.75
CA LEU A 25 4.69 -2.53 -7.15
C LEU A 25 3.57 -2.11 -8.11
N GLY A 26 2.31 -2.27 -7.69
CA GLY A 26 1.16 -2.04 -8.54
C GLY A 26 -0.14 -2.55 -7.95
N LEU A 27 -1.20 -2.43 -8.73
CA LEU A 27 -2.47 -3.08 -8.47
C LEU A 27 -2.54 -4.42 -9.19
N ALA A 28 -3.26 -5.37 -8.61
CA ALA A 28 -3.61 -6.64 -9.23
C ALA A 28 -5.08 -6.97 -8.95
N ARG A 29 -5.61 -7.93 -9.72
CA ARG A 29 -6.88 -8.58 -9.46
C ARG A 29 -6.62 -9.87 -8.68
N ALA A 30 -7.39 -10.12 -7.63
CA ALA A 30 -7.39 -11.41 -6.95
C ALA A 30 -8.43 -12.33 -7.62
N ASP A 31 -7.98 -13.34 -8.37
CA ASP A 31 -8.82 -14.17 -9.25
C ASP A 31 -9.98 -14.85 -8.52
N GLU A 32 -9.79 -15.29 -7.26
CA GLU A 32 -10.81 -16.00 -6.51
C GLU A 32 -11.96 -15.10 -6.02
N THR A 33 -11.74 -13.78 -5.96
CA THR A 33 -12.69 -12.83 -5.33
C THR A 33 -13.07 -11.67 -6.25
N ASP A 34 -12.37 -11.52 -7.37
CA ASP A 34 -12.41 -10.37 -8.27
C ASP A 34 -12.14 -9.01 -7.56
N GLU A 35 -11.59 -9.01 -6.33
CA GLU A 35 -11.24 -7.78 -5.62
C GLU A 35 -9.91 -7.19 -6.12
N THR A 36 -9.82 -5.85 -6.15
CA THR A 36 -8.55 -5.15 -6.43
C THR A 36 -7.65 -5.15 -5.20
N VAL A 37 -6.41 -5.60 -5.38
CA VAL A 37 -5.38 -5.63 -4.34
C VAL A 37 -4.17 -4.80 -4.73
N VAL A 38 -3.46 -4.28 -3.73
CA VAL A 38 -2.12 -3.73 -3.86
C VAL A 38 -1.12 -4.86 -3.68
N VAL A 39 -0.19 -5.02 -4.62
CA VAL A 39 0.96 -5.92 -4.51
C VAL A 39 2.15 -5.12 -4.00
N TYR A 40 2.74 -5.55 -2.89
CA TYR A 40 3.80 -4.77 -2.24
C TYR A 40 4.88 -5.62 -1.56
N VAL A 41 6.06 -5.05 -1.40
CA VAL A 41 7.25 -5.68 -0.81
C VAL A 41 7.68 -4.88 0.41
N ARG A 42 8.02 -5.55 1.52
CA ARG A 42 8.60 -4.86 2.70
C ARG A 42 10.02 -4.39 2.41
N LEU A 43 10.38 -3.20 2.89
CA LEU A 43 11.72 -2.61 2.78
C LEU A 43 12.52 -2.70 4.09
N TYR A 44 12.30 -3.77 4.86
CA TYR A 44 13.00 -4.03 6.12
C TYR A 44 13.22 -5.54 6.35
N PRO A 45 14.25 -5.92 7.12
CA PRO A 45 14.54 -7.32 7.44
C PRO A 45 13.46 -7.93 8.35
N ARG A 46 12.95 -9.11 7.97
CA ARG A 46 12.06 -9.97 8.75
C ARG A 46 12.06 -11.34 8.08
N ASP A 47 11.76 -12.42 8.80
CA ASP A 47 11.64 -13.75 8.19
C ASP A 47 10.37 -13.91 7.33
N GLY A 48 10.33 -14.93 6.48
CA GLY A 48 9.18 -15.26 5.62
C GLY A 48 9.16 -14.51 4.28
N MET A 49 8.04 -14.64 3.54
CA MET A 49 7.90 -14.03 2.22
C MET A 49 7.94 -12.48 2.31
N PRO A 50 8.76 -11.80 1.49
CA PRO A 50 8.88 -10.34 1.53
C PRO A 50 7.71 -9.63 0.83
N MET A 51 7.08 -10.30 -0.14
CA MET A 51 5.96 -9.80 -0.94
C MET A 51 4.62 -10.19 -0.32
N ASN A 52 3.64 -9.29 -0.38
CA ASN A 52 2.30 -9.46 0.15
C ASN A 52 1.27 -8.80 -0.78
N THR A 53 0.00 -9.15 -0.58
CA THR A 53 -1.14 -8.46 -1.19
C THR A 53 -2.06 -7.89 -0.10
N ARG A 54 -2.80 -6.83 -0.42
CA ARG A 54 -3.84 -6.28 0.45
C ARG A 54 -4.92 -5.59 -0.37
N LEU A 55 -6.19 -5.74 0.00
CA LEU A 55 -7.29 -5.06 -0.66
C LEU A 55 -7.05 -3.56 -0.78
N LEU A 56 -7.24 -3.00 -1.98
CA LEU A 56 -7.03 -1.57 -2.27
C LEU A 56 -7.88 -0.68 -1.37
N ARG A 57 -9.14 -1.06 -1.13
CA ARG A 57 -10.02 -0.35 -0.21
C ARG A 57 -9.44 -0.28 1.21
N ILE A 58 -8.84 -1.37 1.70
CA ILE A 58 -8.23 -1.41 3.05
C ILE A 58 -6.91 -0.66 3.06
N TRP A 59 -6.14 -0.71 1.97
CA TRP A 59 -4.91 0.06 1.81
C TRP A 59 -5.16 1.57 1.91
N ASN A 60 -6.25 2.05 1.30
CA ASN A 60 -6.64 3.46 1.25
C ASN A 60 -7.38 3.96 2.50
N GLU A 61 -7.67 3.09 3.47
CA GLU A 61 -8.28 3.49 4.74
C GLU A 61 -7.37 4.44 5.55
N THR A 62 -8.00 5.29 6.37
CA THR A 62 -7.34 5.97 7.48
C THR A 62 -7.45 5.16 8.76
N VAL A 63 -6.60 5.46 9.73
CA VAL A 63 -6.59 4.86 11.07
C VAL A 63 -6.46 5.94 12.13
N GLU A 64 -7.15 5.76 13.26
CA GLU A 64 -6.99 6.57 14.45
C GLU A 64 -5.70 6.16 15.18
N THR A 65 -4.91 7.14 15.57
CA THR A 65 -3.67 6.98 16.35
C THR A 65 -3.62 8.04 17.45
N ASP A 66 -2.65 7.93 18.38
CA ASP A 66 -2.44 8.98 19.38
C ASP A 66 -2.06 10.34 18.76
N ALA A 67 -1.59 10.34 17.50
CA ALA A 67 -1.29 11.54 16.72
C ALA A 67 -2.49 12.02 15.85
N GLY A 68 -3.66 11.38 15.99
CA GLY A 68 -4.88 11.65 15.20
C GLY A 68 -5.10 10.69 14.03
N VAL A 69 -6.02 11.08 13.14
CA VAL A 69 -6.39 10.33 11.93
C VAL A 69 -5.28 10.44 10.89
N VAL A 70 -4.70 9.30 10.48
CA VAL A 70 -3.65 9.24 9.47
C VAL A 70 -3.95 8.19 8.40
N PRO A 71 -3.41 8.31 7.17
CA PRO A 71 -3.49 7.24 6.18
C PRO A 71 -2.84 5.95 6.71
N ARG A 72 -3.48 4.80 6.48
CA ARG A 72 -2.88 3.50 6.82
C ARG A 72 -1.53 3.30 6.13
N PHE A 73 -1.45 3.71 4.87
CA PHE A 73 -0.23 3.76 4.07
C PHE A 73 -0.09 5.15 3.44
N ALA A 74 0.93 5.90 3.84
CA ALA A 74 1.23 7.22 3.30
C ALA A 74 2.27 7.12 2.18
N TYR A 75 1.96 7.64 0.98
CA TYR A 75 2.91 7.69 -0.14
C TYR A 75 4.11 8.58 0.22
N VAL A 76 5.32 8.06 0.04
CA VAL A 76 6.58 8.75 0.35
C VAL A 76 7.27 9.25 -0.91
N GLY A 77 7.10 8.55 -2.03
CA GLY A 77 7.73 8.92 -3.30
C GLY A 77 7.86 7.73 -4.24
N PRO A 78 8.37 7.96 -5.46
CA PRO A 78 8.76 6.87 -6.34
C PRO A 78 9.86 6.03 -5.67
N GLN A 79 9.99 4.77 -6.07
CA GLN A 79 11.22 4.04 -5.76
C GLN A 79 12.37 4.79 -6.42
N SER A 80 13.33 5.27 -5.62
CA SER A 80 14.54 5.83 -6.20
C SER A 80 15.25 4.70 -6.96
N PRO A 81 15.62 4.90 -8.24
CA PRO A 81 16.53 3.96 -8.88
C PRO A 81 17.79 3.87 -8.02
N ALA A 82 18.20 2.63 -7.72
CA ALA A 82 19.45 2.37 -7.03
C ALA A 82 20.63 2.95 -7.80
#